data_AF-A0A3D1Q955-F1
#
_entry.id   AF-A0A3D1Q955-F1
#
_cell.length_a   1.000
_cell.length_b   1.000
_cell.length_c   1.000
_cell.angle_alpha   90.00
_cell.angle_beta   90.00
_cell.angle_gamma   90.00
#
_symmetry.space_group_name_H-M   'P 1'
#
loop_
_entity.id
_entity.type
_entity.pdbx_description
1 polymer ?
#
loop_
_entity_poly.entity_id
_entity_poly.type
_entity_poly.pdbx_seq_one_letter_code
_entity_poly.pdbx_strand_id
1 'polypeptide(L)'
;LLLLLSPFSPHICEELWRIIGHKDSICLMAWPKYDEEALVQNEVEMVIQINGKVRDRIMVAVGSDEEALRRQCMQSSRVLEQLEGKTVRKFIVVPGKLVNIVAK
;
A
#
# COMPACT_ATOMS: atom_id res chain seq x y z
N LEU A 1 -14.03 8.90 -12.61
CA LEU A 1 -14.96 9.12 -11.47
C LEU A 1 -16.41 9.22 -11.90
N LEU A 2 -16.81 10.18 -12.76
CA LEU A 2 -18.22 10.36 -13.15
C LEU A 2 -18.87 9.10 -13.76
N LEU A 3 -18.14 8.36 -14.60
CA LEU A 3 -18.62 7.07 -15.14
C LEU A 3 -18.91 6.02 -14.07
N LEU A 4 -18.16 6.03 -12.96
CA LEU A 4 -18.38 5.12 -11.83
C LEU A 4 -19.60 5.54 -11.00
N LEU A 5 -19.88 6.85 -10.96
CA LEU A 5 -20.96 7.44 -10.18
C LEU A 5 -22.30 7.50 -10.93
N SER A 6 -22.27 7.46 -12.26
CA SER A 6 -23.46 7.60 -13.11
C SER A 6 -24.56 6.58 -12.85
N PRO A 7 -24.29 5.31 -12.47
CA PRO A 7 -25.37 4.37 -12.12
C PRO A 7 -26.11 4.76 -10.84
N PHE A 8 -25.50 5.55 -9.96
CA PHE A 8 -26.07 5.95 -8.68
C PHE A 8 -26.74 7.31 -8.74
N SER A 9 -26.12 8.28 -9.43
CA SER A 9 -26.64 9.64 -9.54
C SER A 9 -26.53 10.13 -11.00
N PRO A 10 -27.38 9.61 -11.90
CA PRO A 10 -27.23 9.83 -13.34
C PRO A 10 -27.41 11.30 -13.72
N HIS A 11 -28.38 12.00 -13.14
CA HIS A 11 -28.70 13.37 -13.49
C HIS A 11 -27.54 14.34 -13.18
N ILE A 12 -26.97 14.26 -11.96
CA ILE A 12 -25.84 15.13 -11.60
C ILE A 12 -24.59 14.78 -12.41
N CYS A 13 -24.38 13.49 -12.71
CA CYS A 13 -23.25 13.07 -13.52
C CYS A 13 -23.36 13.55 -14.96
N GLU A 14 -24.55 13.55 -15.57
CA GLU A 14 -24.79 14.08 -16.92
C GLU A 14 -24.50 15.59 -16.99
N GLU A 15 -24.96 16.37 -16.01
CA GLU A 15 -24.66 17.82 -15.97
C GLU A 15 -23.15 18.08 -15.79
N LEU A 16 -22.51 17.39 -14.85
CA LEU A 16 -21.07 17.51 -14.63
C LEU A 16 -20.25 17.05 -15.87
N TRP A 17 -20.71 16.01 -16.56
CA TRP A 17 -20.10 15.50 -17.78
C TRP A 17 -20.13 16.53 -18.92
N ARG A 18 -21.25 17.26 -19.07
CA ARG A 18 -21.35 18.38 -20.02
C ARG A 18 -20.48 19.56 -19.62
N ILE A 19 -20.43 19.90 -18.33
CA ILE A 19 -19.60 21.00 -17.81
C ILE A 19 -18.12 20.78 -18.13
N ILE A 20 -17.62 19.54 -18.06
CA ILE A 20 -16.23 19.21 -18.40
C ILE A 20 -15.98 19.07 -19.92
N GLY A 21 -16.97 19.42 -20.75
CA GLY A 21 -16.82 19.59 -22.21
C GLY A 21 -17.21 18.39 -23.06
N HIS A 22 -17.76 17.32 -22.48
CA HIS A 22 -18.29 16.21 -23.27
C HIS A 22 -19.65 16.56 -23.89
N LYS A 23 -19.88 16.07 -25.12
CA LYS A 23 -21.09 16.38 -25.91
C LYS A 23 -22.12 15.25 -25.89
N ASP A 24 -21.63 14.02 -25.87
CA ASP A 24 -22.48 12.83 -25.79
C ASP A 24 -22.88 12.55 -24.35
N SER A 25 -24.04 11.92 -24.16
CA SER A 25 -24.52 11.56 -22.82
C SER A 25 -23.57 10.57 -22.16
N ILE A 26 -23.33 10.79 -20.86
CA ILE A 26 -22.49 9.90 -20.05
C ILE A 26 -23.06 8.47 -20.01
N CYS A 27 -24.38 8.32 -20.16
CA CYS A 27 -25.07 7.03 -20.16
C CYS A 27 -24.73 6.16 -21.39
N LEU A 28 -24.20 6.75 -22.46
CA LEU A 28 -23.79 6.03 -23.68
C LEU A 28 -22.33 5.58 -23.61
N MET A 29 -21.59 6.02 -22.60
CA MET A 29 -20.17 5.71 -22.48
C MET A 29 -19.97 4.28 -21.98
N ALA A 30 -18.92 3.62 -22.48
CA ALA A 30 -18.51 2.32 -21.98
C ALA A 30 -18.04 2.41 -20.52
N TRP A 31 -18.21 1.31 -19.79
CA TRP A 31 -17.71 1.21 -18.43
C TRP A 31 -16.17 1.31 -18.41
N PRO A 32 -15.57 2.09 -17.50
CA PRO A 32 -14.12 2.23 -17.43
C PRO A 32 -13.46 0.87 -17.15
N LYS A 33 -12.37 0.61 -17.87
CA LYS A 33 -11.48 -0.52 -17.62
C LYS A 33 -10.32 -0.06 -16.74
N TYR A 34 -9.75 -0.99 -15.96
CA TYR A 34 -8.51 -0.71 -15.25
C TYR A 34 -7.34 -0.73 -16.25
N ASP A 35 -6.29 0.00 -15.90
CA ASP A 35 -5.01 -0.01 -16.60
C ASP A 35 -4.02 -0.80 -15.73
N GLU A 36 -3.42 -1.85 -16.29
CA GLU A 36 -2.47 -2.72 -15.57
C GLU A 36 -1.21 -1.96 -15.14
N GLU A 37 -0.76 -0.99 -15.94
CA GLU A 37 0.43 -0.19 -15.61
C GLU A 37 0.16 0.72 -14.40
N ALA A 38 -1.07 1.23 -14.29
CA ALA A 38 -1.50 2.05 -13.15
C ALA A 38 -1.68 1.25 -11.85
N LEU A 39 -1.67 -0.08 -11.90
CA LEU A 39 -1.74 -0.95 -10.70
C LEU A 39 -0.36 -1.22 -10.08
N VAL A 40 0.73 -0.88 -10.78
CA VAL A 40 2.09 -1.11 -10.29
C VAL A 40 2.36 -0.18 -9.12
N GLN A 41 2.50 -0.75 -7.93
CA GLN A 41 2.92 -0.03 -6.74
C GLN A 41 4.45 -0.10 -6.60
N ASN A 42 5.09 1.06 -6.41
CA ASN A 42 6.53 1.13 -6.19
C ASN A 42 6.90 0.75 -4.75
N GLU A 43 5.95 0.84 -3.82
CA GLU A 43 6.14 0.55 -2.40
C GLU A 43 5.07 -0.40 -1.90
N VAL A 44 5.44 -1.27 -0.97
CA VAL A 44 4.54 -2.21 -0.28
C VAL A 44 4.60 -1.97 1.23
N GLU A 45 3.44 -2.07 1.87
CA GLU A 45 3.36 -2.05 3.33
C GLU A 45 3.87 -3.40 3.87
N MET A 46 4.97 -3.38 4.61
CA MET A 46 5.51 -4.54 5.29
C MET A 46 5.29 -4.44 6.78
N VAL A 47 4.81 -5.54 7.35
CA VAL A 47 4.56 -5.65 8.79
C VAL A 47 5.82 -6.07 9.53
N ILE A 48 6.20 -5.35 10.58
CA ILE A 48 7.29 -5.72 11.47
C ILE A 48 6.73 -6.45 12.69
N GLN A 49 7.26 -7.64 12.93
CA GLN A 49 6.97 -8.49 14.07
C GLN A 49 8.20 -8.65 14.96
N ILE A 50 7.97 -8.72 16.27
CA ILE A 50 9.00 -9.11 17.25
C ILE A 50 8.46 -10.29 18.05
N ASN A 51 9.18 -11.41 18.02
CA ASN A 51 8.75 -12.68 18.62
C ASN A 51 7.30 -13.06 18.22
N GLY A 52 6.95 -12.87 16.94
CA GLY A 52 5.65 -13.22 16.37
C GLY A 52 4.49 -12.24 16.68
N LYS A 53 4.74 -11.15 17.42
CA LYS A 53 3.72 -10.10 17.65
C LYS A 53 3.99 -8.90 16.75
N VAL A 54 2.97 -8.38 16.09
CA VAL A 54 3.06 -7.15 15.28
C VAL A 54 3.42 -5.97 16.18
N ARG A 55 4.38 -5.16 15.72
CA ARG A 55 4.90 -4.00 16.46
C ARG A 55 4.89 -2.73 15.63
N ASP A 56 5.10 -2.85 14.33
CA ASP A 56 5.08 -1.70 13.46
C ASP A 56 4.76 -2.08 12.02
N ARG A 57 4.59 -1.07 11.16
CA ARG A 57 4.46 -1.23 9.71
C ARG A 57 5.31 -0.17 9.02
N ILE A 58 5.98 -0.57 7.95
CA ILE A 58 6.83 0.32 7.16
C ILE A 58 6.49 0.19 5.68
N MET A 59 6.56 1.30 4.94
CA MET A 59 6.49 1.28 3.49
C MET A 59 7.90 1.02 2.93
N VAL A 60 8.03 0.03 2.07
CA VAL A 60 9.34 -0.35 1.49
C VAL A 60 9.22 -0.49 -0.01
N ALA A 61 10.28 -0.16 -0.74
CA ALA A 61 10.28 -0.33 -2.20
C ALA A 61 10.10 -1.80 -2.57
N VAL A 62 9.29 -2.07 -3.59
CA VAL A 62 9.09 -3.42 -4.12
C VAL A 62 10.43 -3.98 -4.59
N GLY A 63 10.78 -5.18 -4.13
CA GLY A 63 12.05 -5.82 -4.46
C GLY A 63 13.24 -5.39 -3.60
N SER A 64 13.01 -4.64 -2.52
CA SER A 64 14.06 -4.33 -1.53
C SER A 64 14.75 -5.60 -1.02
N ASP A 65 16.07 -5.57 -0.94
CA ASP A 65 16.86 -6.70 -0.44
C ASP A 65 16.76 -6.85 1.08
N GLU A 66 17.18 -8.02 1.58
CA GLU A 66 17.09 -8.32 3.00
C GLU A 66 17.88 -7.33 3.87
N GLU A 67 19.02 -6.83 3.37
CA GLU A 67 19.87 -5.89 4.10
C GLU A 67 19.28 -4.48 4.18
N ALA A 68 18.65 -3.98 3.11
CA ALA A 68 17.92 -2.71 3.15
C ALA A 68 16.71 -2.82 4.08
N LEU A 69 15.94 -3.90 4.00
CA LEU A 69 14.79 -4.13 4.87
C LEU A 69 15.20 -4.19 6.36
N ARG A 70 16.32 -4.84 6.68
CA ARG A 70 16.91 -4.85 8.02
C ARG A 70 17.25 -3.44 8.51
N ARG A 71 17.95 -2.66 7.69
CA ARG A 71 18.33 -1.28 8.03
C ARG A 71 17.11 -0.41 8.28
N GLN A 72 16.11 -0.49 7.41
CA GLN A 72 14.89 0.30 7.51
C GLN A 72 14.04 -0.10 8.73
N CYS A 73 13.96 -1.39 9.06
CA CYS A 73 13.32 -1.84 10.30
C CYS A 73 14.02 -1.31 11.56
N MET A 74 15.36 -1.25 11.56
CA MET A 74 16.16 -0.74 12.67
C MET A 74 16.16 0.79 12.78
N GLN A 75 15.60 1.50 11.80
CA GLN A 75 15.36 2.96 11.89
C GLN A 75 14.03 3.30 12.56
N SER A 76 13.11 2.35 12.71
CA SER A 76 11.86 2.58 13.44
C SER A 76 12.13 2.70 14.94
N SER A 77 11.74 3.85 15.52
CA SER A 77 11.83 4.09 16.96
C SER A 77 11.06 3.05 17.78
N ARG A 78 9.88 2.63 17.30
CA ARG A 78 9.06 1.59 17.95
C ARG A 78 9.77 0.24 17.99
N VAL A 79 10.52 -0.10 16.94
CA VAL A 79 11.29 -1.34 16.90
C VAL A 79 12.48 -1.26 17.86
N LEU A 80 13.20 -0.14 17.87
CA LEU A 80 14.33 0.08 18.78
C LEU A 80 13.90 0.01 20.25
N GLU A 81 12.81 0.68 20.63
CA GLU A 81 12.24 0.61 21.99
C GLU A 81 11.90 -0.83 22.40
N GLN A 82 11.35 -1.63 21.47
CA GLN A 82 10.98 -3.02 21.76
C GLN A 82 12.16 -3.98 21.81
N LEU A 83 13.30 -3.59 21.23
CA LEU A 83 14.56 -4.33 21.24
C LEU A 83 15.50 -3.90 22.36
N GLU A 84 15.19 -2.84 23.11
CA GLU A 84 16.01 -2.37 24.22
C GLU A 84 16.23 -3.49 25.25
N GLY A 85 17.50 -3.74 25.58
CA GLY A 85 17.92 -4.82 26.48
C GLY A 85 17.80 -6.24 25.93
N LYS A 86 17.42 -6.43 24.67
CA LYS A 86 17.29 -7.76 24.02
C LYS A 86 18.34 -7.97 22.95
N THR A 87 18.82 -9.20 22.84
CA THR A 87 19.75 -9.61 21.78
C THR A 87 18.96 -10.16 20.59
N VAL A 88 19.12 -9.56 19.42
CA VAL A 88 18.56 -10.06 18.17
C VAL A 88 19.27 -11.37 17.79
N ARG A 89 18.52 -12.48 17.74
CA ARG A 89 19.04 -13.81 17.39
C ARG A 89 18.85 -14.16 15.93
N LYS A 90 17.72 -13.74 15.35
CA LYS A 90 17.38 -14.05 13.97
C LYS A 90 16.50 -12.96 13.37
N PHE A 91 16.80 -12.62 12.13
CA PHE A 91 15.92 -11.82 11.29
C PHE A 91 15.32 -12.75 10.24
N ILE A 92 14.00 -12.73 10.09
CA ILE A 92 13.27 -13.55 9.12
C ILE A 92 12.50 -12.60 8.23
N VAL A 93 12.90 -12.50 6.97
CA VAL A 93 12.24 -11.64 5.99
C VAL A 93 11.42 -12.48 5.03
N VAL A 94 10.14 -12.12 4.90
CA VAL A 94 9.26 -12.64 3.86
C VAL A 94 8.97 -11.48 2.90
N PRO A 95 9.63 -11.42 1.73
CA PRO A 95 9.53 -10.31 0.79
C PRO A 95 8.07 -9.94 0.49
N GLY A 96 7.74 -8.66 0.59
CA GLY A 96 6.40 -8.13 0.32
C GLY A 96 5.30 -8.53 1.32
N LYS A 97 5.64 -9.19 2.43
CA LYS A 97 4.66 -9.57 3.47
C LYS A 97 5.04 -9.05 4.84
N LEU A 98 6.15 -9.53 5.40
CA LEU A 98 6.54 -9.19 6.78
C LEU A 98 8.02 -9.38 7.05
N VAL A 99 8.47 -8.74 8.12
CA VAL A 99 9.76 -8.95 8.77
C VAL A 99 9.48 -9.43 10.19
N ASN A 100 10.06 -10.55 10.60
CA ASN A 100 9.99 -11.03 11.98
C ASN A 100 11.38 -11.05 12.63
N ILE A 101 11.48 -10.37 13.76
CA ILE A 101 12.70 -10.23 14.55
C ILE A 101 12.56 -11.14 15.78
N VAL A 102 13.41 -12.16 15.85
CA VAL A 102 13.51 -13.03 17.02
C VAL A 102 14.53 -12.43 17.96
N ALA A 103 14.06 -11.92 19.10
CA ALA A 103 14.90 -11.26 20.11
C ALA A 103 14.74 -11.97 21.47
N LYS A 104 15.86 -12.19 22.17
CA LYS A 104 15.90 -12.80 23.51
C LYS A 104 16.48 -11.85 24.53
#